data_AF-A0A5B6TL02-F1
#
_entry.id   AF-A0A5B6TL02-F1
#
_cell.length_a   1.000
_cell.length_b   1.000
_cell.length_c   1.000
_cell.angle_alpha   90.00
_cell.angle_beta   90.00
_cell.angle_gamma   90.00
#
_symmetry.space_group_name_H-M   'P 1'
#
loop_
_entity.id
_entity.type
_entity.pdbx_description
1 polymer ?
#
loop_
_entity_poly.entity_id
_entity_poly.type
_entity_poly.pdbx_seq_one_letter_code
_entity_poly.pdbx_strand_id
1 'polypeptide(L)'
;MFKKILKWTGVVLGSVLLLLGLVYLYVSFNIGHRMEKKYSFAPEKLEIKQDSALLAKGAHLTAIKGCKDCHGADMSGQVMIDDKALGRLVSANLTKGKGGLPASYTTTDWMRALRHGVDANGQALLFMPSHETTLLSAQDMAAIIAYCQSLPPVHKELPASDIGPVVKVMAYLDKMPLLSVEKIDHALPMVTHVDTLEGVAMGKYLAVPCSGCHGANLKGGDPVAPGYPPVANITRTGNVGKWTKAQFMHTLRTGKTPEGKVLKNENMPWKMTAQYTDKELASIYEYCQSLQ
;
A
#
# COMPACT_ATOMS: atom_id res chain seq x y z
N MET A 1 -9.60 -18.37 -54.17
CA MET A 1 -9.00 -17.39 -53.24
C MET A 1 -9.43 -17.58 -51.78
N PHE A 2 -10.72 -17.73 -51.49
CA PHE A 2 -11.26 -17.81 -50.12
C PHE A 2 -10.63 -18.89 -49.21
N LYS A 3 -10.43 -20.12 -49.71
CA LYS A 3 -9.78 -21.22 -48.95
C LYS A 3 -8.32 -20.93 -48.57
N LYS A 4 -7.57 -20.20 -49.41
CA LYS A 4 -6.18 -19.81 -49.10
C LYS A 4 -6.14 -18.72 -48.03
N ILE A 5 -7.02 -17.72 -48.12
CA ILE A 5 -7.15 -16.66 -47.12
C ILE A 5 -7.52 -17.28 -45.76
N LEU A 6 -8.55 -18.13 -45.71
CA LEU A 6 -8.97 -18.78 -44.45
C LEU A 6 -7.85 -19.64 -43.82
N LYS A 7 -7.07 -20.36 -44.63
CA LYS A 7 -5.91 -21.14 -44.15
C LYS A 7 -4.84 -20.23 -43.52
N TRP A 8 -4.45 -19.15 -44.20
CA TRP A 8 -3.44 -18.22 -43.70
C TRP A 8 -3.94 -17.43 -42.49
N THR A 9 -5.21 -17.00 -42.47
CA THR A 9 -5.84 -16.40 -41.29
C THR A 9 -5.80 -17.35 -40.10
N GLY A 10 -6.13 -18.63 -40.30
CA GLY A 10 -6.04 -19.64 -39.24
C GLY A 10 -4.62 -19.86 -38.73
N VAL A 11 -3.62 -19.92 -39.61
CA VAL A 11 -2.20 -20.03 -39.22
C VAL A 11 -1.75 -18.81 -38.44
N VAL A 12 -2.08 -17.61 -38.90
CA VAL A 12 -1.72 -16.35 -38.21
C VAL A 12 -2.38 -16.30 -36.83
N LEU A 13 -3.69 -16.58 -36.75
CA LEU A 13 -4.41 -16.58 -35.47
C LEU A 13 -3.83 -17.63 -34.50
N GLY A 14 -3.57 -18.84 -34.99
CA GLY A 14 -2.95 -19.92 -34.20
C GLY A 14 -1.56 -19.55 -33.69
N SER A 15 -0.71 -18.97 -34.55
CA SER A 15 0.62 -18.50 -34.17
C SER A 15 0.57 -17.38 -33.13
N VAL A 16 -0.37 -16.43 -33.26
CA VAL A 16 -0.56 -15.35 -32.26
C VAL A 16 -1.01 -15.92 -30.92
N LEU A 17 -1.99 -16.83 -30.91
CA LEU A 17 -2.46 -17.46 -29.67
C LEU A 17 -1.36 -18.29 -29.00
N LEU A 18 -0.55 -19.01 -29.78
CA LEU A 18 0.60 -19.76 -29.27
C LEU A 18 1.65 -18.81 -28.66
N LEU A 19 1.96 -17.70 -29.33
CA LEU A 19 2.88 -16.70 -28.81
C LEU A 19 2.37 -16.09 -27.50
N LEU A 20 1.09 -15.70 -27.43
CA LEU A 20 0.47 -15.18 -26.21
C LEU A 20 0.51 -16.20 -25.07
N GLY A 21 0.26 -17.48 -25.37
CA GLY A 21 0.38 -18.57 -24.41
C GLY A 21 1.81 -18.73 -23.86
N LEU A 22 2.82 -18.71 -24.74
CA LEU A 22 4.23 -18.79 -24.34
C LEU A 22 4.67 -17.58 -23.51
N VAL A 23 4.24 -16.37 -23.90
CA VAL A 23 4.50 -15.15 -23.12
C VAL A 23 3.87 -15.25 -21.74
N TYR A 24 2.61 -15.69 -21.64
CA TYR A 24 1.95 -15.86 -20.35
C TYR A 24 2.62 -16.93 -19.47
N LEU A 25 3.05 -18.05 -20.06
CA LEU A 25 3.80 -19.08 -19.34
C LEU A 25 5.13 -18.54 -18.79
N TYR A 26 5.87 -17.79 -19.61
CA TYR A 26 7.09 -17.11 -19.19
C TYR A 26 6.83 -16.13 -18.03
N VAL A 27 5.82 -15.26 -18.17
CA VAL A 27 5.40 -14.32 -17.12
C VAL A 27 5.04 -15.06 -15.83
N SER A 28 4.26 -16.13 -15.94
CA SER A 28 3.81 -16.91 -14.78
C SER A 28 4.97 -17.59 -14.06
N PHE A 29 5.92 -18.15 -14.81
CA PHE A 29 7.12 -18.75 -14.25
C PHE A 29 8.03 -17.70 -13.60
N ASN A 30 8.23 -16.56 -14.25
CA ASN A 30 9.03 -15.46 -13.72
C ASN A 30 8.47 -14.94 -12.38
N ILE A 31 7.16 -14.66 -12.33
CA ILE A 31 6.50 -14.18 -11.11
C ILE A 31 6.52 -15.27 -10.02
N GLY A 32 6.25 -16.53 -10.37
CA GLY A 32 6.34 -17.64 -9.42
C GLY A 32 7.73 -17.74 -8.79
N HIS A 33 8.79 -17.70 -9.60
CA HIS A 33 10.16 -17.76 -9.11
C HIS A 33 10.52 -16.56 -8.20
N ARG A 34 10.09 -15.35 -8.55
CA ARG A 34 10.27 -14.15 -7.70
C ARG A 34 9.51 -14.28 -6.37
N MET A 35 8.29 -14.83 -6.42
CA MET A 35 7.47 -15.08 -5.23
C MET A 35 8.03 -16.15 -4.31
N GLU A 36 8.85 -17.08 -4.82
CA GLU A 36 9.50 -18.15 -4.03
C GLU A 36 10.88 -17.74 -3.50
N LYS A 37 11.48 -16.68 -4.04
CA LYS A 37 12.79 -16.19 -3.61
C LYS A 37 12.80 -15.88 -2.11
N LYS A 38 13.81 -16.40 -1.42
CA LYS A 38 14.07 -16.11 -0.01
C LYS A 38 15.02 -14.93 0.12
N TYR A 39 14.65 -13.99 0.97
CA TYR A 39 15.42 -12.80 1.27
C TYR A 39 15.95 -12.85 2.69
N SER A 40 17.12 -12.28 2.90
CA SER A 40 17.75 -12.14 4.22
C SER A 40 18.36 -10.76 4.32
N PHE A 41 18.13 -10.11 5.46
CA PHE A 41 18.61 -8.76 5.75
C PHE A 41 19.25 -8.75 7.13
N ALA A 42 20.19 -7.82 7.32
CA ALA A 42 20.83 -7.63 8.61
C ALA A 42 19.77 -7.24 9.67
N PRO A 43 19.75 -7.89 10.85
CA PRO A 43 18.82 -7.52 11.90
C PRO A 43 19.04 -6.09 12.37
N GLU A 44 18.00 -5.26 12.30
CA GLU A 44 17.98 -3.95 12.91
C GLU A 44 17.31 -4.02 14.28
N LYS A 45 17.93 -3.36 15.26
CA LYS A 45 17.40 -3.31 16.62
C LYS A 45 16.51 -2.09 16.76
N LEU A 46 15.29 -2.32 17.26
CA LEU A 46 14.37 -1.28 17.64
C LEU A 46 13.81 -1.63 19.03
N GLU A 47 13.95 -0.72 19.98
CA GLU A 47 13.37 -0.90 21.30
C GLU A 47 11.90 -0.50 21.28
N ILE A 48 11.03 -1.40 21.75
CA ILE A 48 9.59 -1.19 21.79
C ILE A 48 9.18 -1.00 23.25
N LYS A 49 8.77 0.22 23.59
CA LYS A 49 8.15 0.51 24.89
C LYS A 49 6.65 0.20 24.82
N GLN A 50 6.04 -0.05 25.97
CA GLN A 50 4.60 -0.33 26.10
C GLN A 50 3.93 0.76 26.95
N ASP A 51 4.29 2.02 26.72
CA ASP A 51 3.68 3.16 27.40
C ASP A 51 2.43 3.67 26.65
N SER A 52 1.51 4.29 27.38
CA SER A 52 0.20 4.70 26.84
C SER A 52 0.30 5.73 25.71
N ALA A 53 1.30 6.62 25.75
CA ALA A 53 1.47 7.64 24.72
C ALA A 53 1.92 7.02 23.39
N LEU A 54 2.84 6.06 23.45
CA LEU A 54 3.31 5.32 22.29
C LEU A 54 2.21 4.46 21.67
N LEU A 55 1.39 3.80 22.51
CA LEU A 55 0.22 3.03 22.06
C LEU A 55 -0.83 3.92 21.38
N ALA A 56 -1.16 5.08 21.96
CA ALA A 56 -2.09 6.02 21.35
C ALA A 56 -1.57 6.54 20.00
N LYS A 57 -0.27 6.83 19.92
CA LYS A 57 0.38 7.22 18.65
C LYS A 57 0.33 6.09 17.62
N GLY A 58 0.58 4.84 18.01
CA GLY A 58 0.49 3.69 17.12
C GLY A 58 -0.93 3.44 16.61
N ALA A 59 -1.94 3.58 17.48
CA ALA A 59 -3.34 3.49 17.10
C ALA A 59 -3.72 4.55 16.05
N HIS A 60 -3.24 5.79 16.23
CA HIS A 60 -3.43 6.87 15.26
C HIS A 60 -2.74 6.55 13.93
N LEU A 61 -1.45 6.21 13.97
CA LEU A 61 -0.66 5.92 12.77
C LEU A 61 -1.23 4.75 11.96
N THR A 62 -1.68 3.67 12.61
CA THR A 62 -2.31 2.54 11.90
C THR A 62 -3.62 2.93 11.22
N ALA A 63 -4.34 3.92 11.74
CA ALA A 63 -5.54 4.47 11.10
C ALA A 63 -5.17 5.35 9.88
N ILE A 64 -4.26 6.31 10.05
CA ILE A 64 -3.91 7.28 8.97
C ILE A 64 -2.96 6.71 7.91
N LYS A 65 -2.33 5.55 8.15
CA LYS A 65 -1.52 4.81 7.17
C LYS A 65 -2.29 3.68 6.49
N GLY A 66 -3.61 3.57 6.71
CA GLY A 66 -4.47 2.61 6.01
C GLY A 66 -4.24 1.14 6.38
N CYS A 67 -3.57 0.84 7.50
CA CYS A 67 -3.30 -0.56 7.89
C CYS A 67 -4.62 -1.34 8.07
N LYS A 68 -5.66 -0.67 8.60
CA LYS A 68 -7.00 -1.24 8.83
C LYS A 68 -7.78 -1.48 7.54
N ASP A 69 -7.46 -0.78 6.45
CA ASP A 69 -8.12 -0.99 5.15
C ASP A 69 -7.78 -2.37 4.58
N CYS A 70 -6.56 -2.85 4.85
CA CYS A 70 -6.13 -4.19 4.50
C CYS A 70 -6.37 -5.20 5.62
N HIS A 71 -5.93 -4.92 6.86
CA HIS A 71 -5.95 -5.87 7.98
C HIS A 71 -7.27 -5.89 8.77
N GLY A 72 -8.26 -5.10 8.39
CA GLY A 72 -9.55 -5.03 9.10
C GLY A 72 -9.51 -4.13 10.34
N ALA A 73 -10.68 -3.76 10.85
CA ALA A 73 -10.82 -2.81 11.95
C ALA A 73 -10.22 -3.31 13.28
N ASP A 74 -10.28 -4.63 13.51
CA ASP A 74 -9.71 -5.34 14.66
C ASP A 74 -8.31 -5.91 14.37
N MET A 75 -7.74 -5.60 13.20
CA MET A 75 -6.43 -6.06 12.74
C MET A 75 -6.30 -7.59 12.61
N SER A 76 -7.43 -8.30 12.53
CA SER A 76 -7.49 -9.77 12.41
C SER A 76 -7.36 -10.28 10.96
N GLY A 77 -7.05 -9.41 10.00
CA GLY A 77 -6.95 -9.75 8.58
C GLY A 77 -8.31 -9.93 7.92
N GLN A 78 -8.34 -9.94 6.59
CA GLN A 78 -9.55 -10.20 5.80
C GLN A 78 -9.19 -10.66 4.38
N VAL A 79 -10.16 -11.29 3.72
CA VAL A 79 -10.11 -11.55 2.29
C VAL A 79 -10.42 -10.22 1.59
N MET A 80 -9.42 -9.63 0.95
CA MET A 80 -9.55 -8.33 0.28
C MET A 80 -10.08 -8.50 -1.14
N ILE A 81 -9.66 -9.57 -1.81
CA ILE A 81 -10.08 -9.94 -3.17
C ILE A 81 -10.28 -11.45 -3.19
N ASP A 82 -11.37 -11.91 -3.80
CA ASP A 82 -11.58 -13.30 -4.19
C ASP A 82 -12.25 -13.30 -5.56
N ASP A 83 -11.43 -13.31 -6.61
CA ASP A 83 -11.87 -13.25 -8.00
C ASP A 83 -11.03 -14.21 -8.85
N LYS A 84 -11.64 -14.86 -9.85
CA LYS A 84 -10.94 -15.87 -10.67
C LYS A 84 -9.81 -15.29 -11.51
N ALA A 85 -9.92 -14.03 -11.94
CA ALA A 85 -8.94 -13.38 -12.80
C ALA A 85 -7.83 -12.71 -11.98
N LEU A 86 -8.18 -12.12 -10.82
CA LEU A 86 -7.22 -11.47 -9.93
C LEU A 86 -6.54 -12.45 -8.96
N GLY A 87 -7.22 -13.53 -8.61
CA GLY A 87 -6.84 -14.45 -7.54
C GLY A 87 -7.46 -14.07 -6.20
N ARG A 88 -7.00 -14.76 -5.15
CA ARG A 88 -7.39 -14.50 -3.77
C ARG A 88 -6.29 -13.73 -3.05
N LEU A 89 -6.58 -12.50 -2.66
CA LEU A 89 -5.68 -11.69 -1.85
C LEU A 89 -6.20 -11.58 -0.43
N VAL A 90 -5.39 -12.09 0.51
CA VAL A 90 -5.72 -12.16 1.94
C VAL A 90 -4.66 -11.42 2.73
N SER A 91 -5.10 -10.53 3.63
CA SER A 91 -4.22 -9.88 4.59
C SER A 91 -4.06 -10.72 5.86
N ALA A 92 -2.90 -10.65 6.51
CA ALA A 92 -2.61 -11.45 7.69
C ALA A 92 -3.41 -11.00 8.92
N ASN A 93 -3.74 -11.94 9.80
CA ASN A 93 -4.19 -11.65 11.16
C ASN A 93 -2.99 -11.21 12.00
N LEU A 94 -2.94 -9.93 12.39
CA LEU A 94 -1.83 -9.33 13.12
C LEU A 94 -1.95 -9.51 14.64
N THR A 95 -3.04 -10.11 15.13
CA THR A 95 -3.24 -10.42 16.54
C THR A 95 -2.56 -11.73 16.93
N LYS A 96 -2.47 -12.03 18.23
CA LYS A 96 -1.97 -13.31 18.76
C LYS A 96 -3.05 -14.40 18.86
N GLY A 97 -4.21 -14.19 18.24
CA GLY A 97 -5.27 -15.19 18.21
C GLY A 97 -4.94 -16.35 17.27
N LYS A 98 -5.79 -17.39 17.30
CA LYS A 98 -5.65 -18.54 16.39
C LYS A 98 -5.75 -18.07 14.94
N GLY A 99 -4.80 -18.47 14.09
CA GLY A 99 -4.66 -17.99 12.71
C GLY A 99 -3.87 -16.68 12.56
N GLY A 100 -3.44 -16.07 13.66
CA GLY A 100 -2.62 -14.86 13.68
C GLY A 100 -1.12 -15.12 13.90
N LEU A 101 -0.43 -14.09 14.39
CA LEU A 101 1.01 -14.12 14.61
C LEU A 101 1.36 -15.12 15.73
N PRO A 102 2.42 -15.93 15.56
CA PRO A 102 2.85 -16.85 16.60
C PRO A 102 3.33 -16.09 17.84
N ALA A 103 3.27 -16.72 19.01
CA ALA A 103 3.76 -16.12 20.26
C ALA A 103 5.26 -15.74 20.19
N SER A 104 6.03 -16.41 19.33
CA SER A 104 7.44 -16.15 19.08
C SER A 104 7.72 -15.00 18.11
N TYR A 105 6.70 -14.33 17.57
CA TYR A 105 6.88 -13.23 16.60
C TYR A 105 7.54 -12.02 17.27
N THR A 106 8.74 -11.68 16.82
CA THR A 106 9.62 -10.70 17.47
C THR A 106 9.53 -9.32 16.84
N THR A 107 10.11 -8.31 17.49
CA THR A 107 10.33 -6.99 16.86
C THR A 107 11.14 -7.09 15.58
N THR A 108 12.10 -8.02 15.49
CA THR A 108 12.88 -8.23 14.26
C THR A 108 12.00 -8.75 13.11
N ASP A 109 10.99 -9.56 13.40
CA ASP A 109 10.04 -10.02 12.38
C ASP A 109 9.11 -8.88 11.91
N TRP A 110 8.67 -8.03 12.84
CA TRP A 110 7.97 -6.79 12.50
C TRP A 110 8.82 -5.87 11.61
N MET A 111 10.10 -5.72 11.94
CA MET A 111 11.03 -4.92 11.15
C MET A 111 11.23 -5.53 9.76
N ARG A 112 11.34 -6.85 9.62
CA ARG A 112 11.36 -7.52 8.30
C ARG A 112 10.12 -7.20 7.47
N ALA A 113 8.94 -7.27 8.08
CA ALA A 113 7.69 -7.00 7.39
C ALA A 113 7.58 -5.52 6.95
N LEU A 114 7.83 -4.58 7.86
CA LEU A 114 7.58 -3.15 7.64
C LEU A 114 8.73 -2.43 6.94
N ARG A 115 10.00 -2.84 7.13
CA ARG A 115 11.16 -2.23 6.45
C ARG A 115 11.53 -2.93 5.16
N HIS A 116 11.29 -4.24 5.07
CA HIS A 116 11.80 -5.04 3.95
C HIS A 116 10.70 -5.72 3.13
N GLY A 117 9.45 -5.73 3.59
CA GLY A 117 8.37 -6.38 2.85
C GLY A 117 8.52 -7.89 2.77
N VAL A 118 9.09 -8.51 3.81
CA VAL A 118 9.24 -9.96 3.90
C VAL A 118 8.75 -10.49 5.25
N ASP A 119 8.23 -11.72 5.25
CA ASP A 119 7.77 -12.39 6.45
C ASP A 119 8.94 -12.90 7.33
N ALA A 120 8.60 -13.53 8.46
CA ALA A 120 9.59 -14.10 9.38
C ALA A 120 10.45 -15.22 8.74
N ASN A 121 9.98 -15.84 7.66
CA ASN A 121 10.66 -16.88 6.90
C ASN A 121 11.41 -16.33 5.68
N GLY A 122 11.54 -15.00 5.56
CA GLY A 122 12.19 -14.32 4.43
C GLY A 122 11.42 -14.40 3.12
N GLN A 123 10.12 -14.75 3.14
CA GLN A 123 9.28 -14.74 1.95
C GLN A 123 8.74 -13.34 1.68
N ALA A 124 8.66 -12.92 0.42
CA ALA A 124 8.04 -11.66 0.06
C ALA A 124 6.56 -11.60 0.52
N LEU A 125 6.20 -10.50 1.18
CA LEU A 125 4.80 -10.20 1.51
C LEU A 125 4.09 -9.69 0.27
N LEU A 126 2.98 -10.33 -0.07
CA LEU A 126 2.19 -9.98 -1.25
C LEU A 126 1.37 -8.72 -0.96
N PHE A 127 1.49 -7.73 -1.84
CA PHE A 127 0.74 -6.45 -1.81
C PHE A 127 0.93 -5.55 -0.59
N MET A 128 1.58 -6.01 0.48
CA MET A 128 1.89 -5.17 1.63
C MET A 128 2.77 -3.99 1.18
N PRO A 129 2.37 -2.72 1.41
CA PRO A 129 3.07 -1.55 0.89
C PRO A 129 4.32 -1.20 1.73
N SER A 130 5.22 -2.16 1.91
CA SER A 130 6.41 -1.96 2.76
C SER A 130 7.39 -0.93 2.21
N HIS A 131 7.30 -0.62 0.92
CA HIS A 131 8.01 0.49 0.28
C HIS A 131 7.55 1.87 0.77
N GLU A 132 6.36 1.97 1.38
CA GLU A 132 5.90 3.17 2.08
C GLU A 132 6.24 3.11 3.57
N THR A 133 6.04 1.97 4.23
CA THR A 133 6.31 1.85 5.67
C THR A 133 7.80 1.89 5.99
N THR A 134 8.68 1.56 5.04
CA THR A 134 10.13 1.72 5.22
C THR A 134 10.56 3.18 5.39
N LEU A 135 9.73 4.14 4.98
CA LEU A 135 9.99 5.57 5.13
C LEU A 135 9.55 6.10 6.50
N LEU A 136 8.95 5.27 7.35
CA LEU A 136 8.57 5.66 8.70
C LEU A 136 9.81 5.91 9.56
N SER A 137 9.69 6.86 10.49
CA SER A 137 10.74 7.07 11.47
C SER A 137 10.84 5.90 12.44
N ALA A 138 11.97 5.74 13.12
CA ALA A 138 12.13 4.75 14.18
C ALA A 138 11.06 4.88 15.26
N GLN A 139 10.71 6.12 15.64
CA GLN A 139 9.66 6.38 16.62
C GLN A 139 8.27 5.93 16.12
N ASP A 140 7.93 6.20 14.87
CA ASP A 140 6.62 5.86 14.31
C ASP A 140 6.50 4.36 14.03
N MET A 141 7.59 3.75 13.60
CA MET A 141 7.72 2.30 13.50
C MET A 141 7.52 1.63 14.87
N ALA A 142 8.19 2.13 15.90
CA ALA A 142 8.06 1.60 17.25
C ALA A 142 6.62 1.75 17.77
N ALA A 143 5.96 2.87 17.47
CA ALA A 143 4.57 3.13 17.84
C ALA A 143 3.60 2.13 17.20
N ILE A 144 3.71 1.92 15.89
CA ILE A 144 2.88 0.94 15.17
C ILE A 144 3.10 -0.47 15.72
N ILE A 145 4.36 -0.87 15.93
CA ILE A 145 4.70 -2.20 16.48
C ILE A 145 4.14 -2.35 17.90
N ALA A 146 4.31 -1.36 18.77
CA ALA A 146 3.78 -1.38 20.13
C ALA A 146 2.26 -1.57 20.13
N TYR A 147 1.55 -0.78 19.32
CA TYR A 147 0.10 -0.90 19.19
C TYR A 147 -0.33 -2.28 18.68
N CYS A 148 0.29 -2.78 17.61
CA CYS A 148 -0.01 -4.11 17.08
C CYS A 148 0.26 -5.22 18.12
N GLN A 149 1.32 -5.11 18.91
CA GLN A 149 1.64 -6.06 19.99
C GLN A 149 0.64 -6.02 21.15
N SER A 150 -0.05 -4.89 21.34
CA SER A 150 -1.05 -4.69 22.40
C SER A 150 -2.47 -5.15 22.03
N LEU A 151 -2.70 -5.49 20.76
CA LEU A 151 -4.03 -5.87 20.28
C LEU A 151 -4.58 -7.08 21.02
N PRO A 152 -5.89 -7.09 21.33
CA PRO A 152 -6.53 -8.27 21.89
C PRO A 152 -6.44 -9.44 20.89
N PRO A 153 -6.23 -10.69 21.35
CA PRO A 153 -6.25 -11.86 20.47
C PRO A 153 -7.60 -12.01 19.78
N VAL A 154 -7.60 -12.17 18.45
CA VAL A 154 -8.80 -12.49 17.66
C VAL A 154 -8.59 -13.80 16.92
N HIS A 155 -9.43 -14.79 17.21
CA HIS A 155 -9.40 -16.08 16.54
C HIS A 155 -10.02 -15.96 15.15
N LYS A 156 -9.18 -15.93 14.11
CA LYS A 156 -9.61 -15.84 12.72
C LYS A 156 -8.59 -16.51 11.84
N GLU A 157 -8.98 -17.66 11.31
CA GLU A 157 -8.20 -18.42 10.34
C GLU A 157 -8.66 -18.01 8.94
N LEU A 158 -7.72 -17.48 8.15
CA LEU A 158 -7.99 -17.02 6.80
C LEU A 158 -7.39 -18.00 5.79
N PRO A 159 -7.99 -18.13 4.59
CA PRO A 159 -7.42 -18.94 3.52
C PRO A 159 -6.07 -18.38 3.05
N ALA A 160 -5.29 -19.20 2.37
CA ALA A 160 -4.05 -18.74 1.73
C ALA A 160 -4.35 -17.79 0.55
N SER A 161 -3.44 -16.85 0.32
CA SER A 161 -3.45 -16.02 -0.87
C SER A 161 -2.98 -16.80 -2.10
N ASP A 162 -3.57 -16.50 -3.25
CA ASP A 162 -3.09 -16.91 -4.56
C ASP A 162 -3.13 -15.73 -5.53
N ILE A 163 -2.33 -15.82 -6.60
CA ILE A 163 -2.21 -14.76 -7.59
C ILE A 163 -2.78 -15.24 -8.93
N GLY A 164 -3.85 -14.58 -9.37
CA GLY A 164 -4.52 -14.88 -10.64
C GLY A 164 -3.74 -14.40 -11.87
N PRO A 165 -4.17 -14.82 -13.07
CA PRO A 165 -3.49 -14.51 -14.33
C PRO A 165 -3.32 -13.01 -14.58
N VAL A 166 -4.33 -12.19 -14.23
CA VAL A 166 -4.30 -10.74 -14.50
C VAL A 166 -3.28 -10.06 -13.61
N VAL A 167 -3.22 -10.41 -12.32
CA VAL A 167 -2.23 -9.85 -11.39
C VAL A 167 -0.80 -10.23 -11.78
N LYS A 168 -0.55 -11.46 -12.25
CA LYS A 168 0.79 -11.85 -12.75
C LYS A 168 1.25 -10.95 -13.89
N VAL A 169 0.38 -10.71 -14.87
CA VAL A 169 0.68 -9.82 -16.00
C VAL A 169 0.90 -8.38 -15.54
N MET A 170 0.02 -7.84 -14.69
CA MET A 170 0.16 -6.48 -14.17
C MET A 170 1.43 -6.28 -13.33
N ALA A 171 1.79 -7.28 -12.52
CA ALA A 171 3.02 -7.28 -11.73
C ALA A 171 4.27 -7.36 -12.62
N TYR A 172 4.24 -8.17 -13.68
CA TYR A 172 5.33 -8.27 -14.64
C TYR A 172 5.54 -6.97 -15.44
N LEU A 173 4.46 -6.24 -15.72
CA LEU A 173 4.49 -4.94 -16.40
C LEU A 173 4.74 -3.75 -15.44
N ASP A 174 5.07 -4.01 -14.18
CA ASP A 174 5.27 -3.02 -13.11
C ASP A 174 4.07 -2.08 -12.85
N LYS A 175 2.89 -2.43 -13.34
CA LYS A 175 1.64 -1.68 -13.13
C LYS A 175 1.01 -1.95 -11.76
N MET A 176 1.45 -3.00 -11.08
CA MET A 176 0.96 -3.36 -9.75
C MET A 176 2.14 -3.81 -8.87
N PRO A 177 2.45 -3.12 -7.75
CA PRO A 177 3.53 -3.48 -6.84
C PRO A 177 3.19 -4.74 -6.04
N LEU A 178 3.33 -5.91 -6.65
CA LEU A 178 3.05 -7.19 -6.00
C LEU A 178 4.05 -7.51 -4.89
N LEU A 179 5.35 -7.26 -5.15
CA LEU A 179 6.46 -7.60 -4.27
C LEU A 179 7.19 -6.33 -3.85
N SER A 180 6.80 -5.74 -2.72
CA SER A 180 7.40 -4.49 -2.24
C SER A 180 8.90 -4.60 -1.95
N VAL A 181 9.38 -5.78 -1.57
CA VAL A 181 10.81 -6.06 -1.33
C VAL A 181 11.70 -5.68 -2.52
N GLU A 182 11.19 -5.72 -3.76
CA GLU A 182 11.98 -5.38 -4.95
C GLU A 182 12.02 -3.88 -5.25
N LYS A 183 11.21 -3.08 -4.54
CA LYS A 183 11.08 -1.62 -4.73
C LYS A 183 11.73 -0.81 -3.61
N ILE A 184 12.30 -1.47 -2.61
CA ILE A 184 12.88 -0.84 -1.43
C ILE A 184 14.39 -0.69 -1.60
N ASP A 185 14.89 0.51 -1.33
CA ASP A 185 16.32 0.69 -1.04
C ASP A 185 16.60 0.19 0.39
N HIS A 186 17.02 -1.06 0.50
CA HIS A 186 17.28 -1.71 1.79
C HIS A 186 18.53 -1.18 2.51
N ALA A 187 19.34 -0.36 1.85
CA ALA A 187 20.49 0.30 2.48
C ALA A 187 20.13 1.68 3.07
N LEU A 188 18.94 2.20 2.77
CA LEU A 188 18.51 3.49 3.27
C LEU A 188 18.38 3.45 4.81
N PRO A 189 19.13 4.30 5.53
CA PRO A 189 19.06 4.32 6.98
C PRO A 189 17.71 4.86 7.45
N MET A 190 17.22 4.30 8.56
CA MET A 190 16.00 4.75 9.20
C MET A 190 16.16 6.17 9.75
N VAL A 191 15.23 7.06 9.42
CA VAL A 191 15.13 8.35 10.08
C VAL A 191 14.75 8.14 11.54
N THR A 192 15.48 8.70 12.50
CA THR A 192 15.23 8.42 13.93
C THR A 192 13.94 9.06 14.44
N HIS A 193 13.71 10.31 14.06
CA HIS A 193 12.56 11.11 14.44
C HIS A 193 12.11 11.99 13.27
N VAL A 194 10.82 12.27 13.21
CA VAL A 194 10.25 13.22 12.27
C VAL A 194 9.86 14.47 13.02
N ASP A 195 10.10 15.63 12.41
CA ASP A 195 9.58 16.88 12.94
C ASP A 195 8.06 16.84 12.97
N THR A 196 7.51 17.00 14.17
CA THR A 196 6.07 17.01 14.39
C THR A 196 5.49 18.42 14.36
N LEU A 197 6.30 19.46 14.15
CA LEU A 197 5.82 20.83 13.96
C LEU A 197 4.95 20.93 12.70
N GLU A 198 3.91 21.78 12.76
CA GLU A 198 3.08 22.04 11.59
C GLU A 198 3.96 22.65 10.51
N GLY A 199 3.91 22.10 9.30
CA GLY A 199 4.72 22.59 8.22
C GLY A 199 4.87 21.64 7.03
N VAL A 200 5.54 22.15 6.00
CA VAL A 200 5.88 21.43 4.77
C VAL A 200 6.61 20.11 5.03
N ALA A 201 7.52 20.07 6.02
CA ALA A 201 8.29 18.86 6.34
C ALA A 201 7.39 17.74 6.87
N MET A 202 6.52 18.04 7.83
CA MET A 202 5.52 17.09 8.35
C MET A 202 4.54 16.69 7.25
N GLY A 203 4.08 17.66 6.44
CA GLY A 203 3.19 17.39 5.31
C GLY A 203 3.76 16.42 4.29
N LYS A 204 5.04 16.58 3.93
CA LYS A 204 5.76 15.67 3.04
C LYS A 204 5.83 14.25 3.62
N TYR A 205 6.10 14.13 4.92
CA TYR A 205 6.15 12.84 5.60
C TYR A 205 4.79 12.12 5.66
N LEU A 206 3.72 12.88 5.91
CA LEU A 206 2.37 12.33 5.98
C LEU A 206 1.81 11.97 4.60
N ALA A 207 2.17 12.73 3.57
CA ALA A 207 1.69 12.56 2.20
C ALA A 207 2.30 11.37 1.43
N VAL A 208 3.19 10.57 2.04
CA VAL A 208 3.78 9.38 1.39
C VAL A 208 2.70 8.46 0.77
N PRO A 209 1.62 8.06 1.46
CA PRO A 209 0.58 7.21 0.87
C PRO A 209 -0.19 7.90 -0.26
N CYS A 210 -0.24 9.24 -0.28
CA CYS A 210 -0.87 9.99 -1.37
C CYS A 210 -0.12 9.78 -2.69
N SER A 211 1.21 9.62 -2.63
CA SER A 211 2.06 9.45 -3.83
C SER A 211 1.81 8.13 -4.56
N GLY A 212 1.27 7.11 -3.89
CA GLY A 212 0.93 5.83 -4.53
C GLY A 212 -0.11 5.98 -5.64
N CYS A 213 -1.06 6.90 -5.49
CA CYS A 213 -2.05 7.23 -6.53
C CYS A 213 -1.70 8.52 -7.27
N HIS A 214 -1.33 9.59 -6.55
CA HIS A 214 -1.08 10.91 -7.13
C HIS A 214 0.31 11.04 -7.79
N GLY A 215 1.13 9.99 -7.74
CA GLY A 215 2.50 9.98 -8.26
C GLY A 215 3.49 10.70 -7.34
N ALA A 216 4.78 10.51 -7.58
CA ALA A 216 5.86 11.08 -6.76
C ALA A 216 5.86 12.63 -6.71
N ASN A 217 5.32 13.29 -7.74
CA ASN A 217 5.20 14.74 -7.82
C ASN A 217 3.81 15.27 -7.42
N LEU A 218 2.90 14.38 -6.99
CA LEU A 218 1.51 14.67 -6.63
C LEU A 218 0.65 15.32 -7.73
N LYS A 219 1.06 15.23 -9.00
CA LYS A 219 0.32 15.79 -10.15
C LYS A 219 -0.80 14.89 -10.65
N GLY A 220 -0.91 13.66 -10.14
CA GLY A 220 -1.86 12.68 -10.64
C GLY A 220 -1.55 12.27 -12.08
N GLY A 221 -2.58 11.83 -12.80
CA GLY A 221 -2.44 11.32 -14.16
C GLY A 221 -3.51 10.30 -14.53
N ASP A 222 -3.10 9.29 -15.27
CA ASP A 222 -3.99 8.21 -15.73
C ASP A 222 -4.66 7.48 -14.55
N PRO A 223 -5.83 6.86 -14.77
CA PRO A 223 -6.47 6.02 -13.77
C PRO A 223 -5.55 4.94 -13.20
N VAL A 224 -5.67 4.69 -11.89
CA VAL A 224 -4.90 3.64 -11.19
C VAL A 224 -5.25 2.23 -11.69
N ALA A 225 -6.44 2.05 -12.27
CA ALA A 225 -6.89 0.81 -12.88
C ALA A 225 -7.98 1.09 -13.92
N PRO A 226 -8.24 0.15 -14.86
CA PRO A 226 -9.36 0.27 -15.79
C PRO A 226 -10.69 0.50 -15.06
N GLY A 227 -11.46 1.50 -15.50
CA GLY A 227 -12.76 1.86 -14.90
C GLY A 227 -12.68 2.89 -13.76
N TYR A 228 -11.49 3.26 -13.29
CA TYR A 228 -11.31 4.35 -12.32
C TYR A 228 -11.23 5.72 -13.02
N PRO A 229 -11.57 6.82 -12.32
CA PRO A 229 -11.36 8.16 -12.86
C PRO A 229 -9.86 8.49 -12.93
N PRO A 230 -9.47 9.46 -13.78
CA PRO A 230 -8.13 10.04 -13.74
C PRO A 230 -7.78 10.56 -12.35
N VAL A 231 -6.52 10.39 -11.94
CA VAL A 231 -6.05 10.86 -10.64
C VAL A 231 -5.79 12.36 -10.70
N ALA A 232 -6.31 13.09 -9.72
CA ALA A 232 -6.25 14.55 -9.71
C ALA A 232 -4.84 15.08 -9.38
N ASN A 233 -4.49 16.23 -9.98
CA ASN A 233 -3.39 17.06 -9.52
C ASN A 233 -3.75 17.72 -8.18
N ILE A 234 -3.01 17.38 -7.12
CA ILE A 234 -3.22 17.93 -5.77
C ILE A 234 -2.13 18.94 -5.38
N THR A 235 -1.27 19.37 -6.30
CA THR A 235 -0.32 20.47 -6.09
C THR A 235 -0.99 21.83 -6.20
N ARG A 236 -0.22 22.90 -5.99
CA ARG A 236 -0.65 24.29 -6.18
C ARG A 236 -1.11 24.62 -7.61
N THR A 237 -0.72 23.85 -8.62
CA THR A 237 -1.22 24.06 -10.00
C THR A 237 -2.52 23.30 -10.29
N GLY A 238 -2.94 22.41 -9.39
CA GLY A 238 -4.22 21.71 -9.46
C GLY A 238 -5.38 22.46 -8.82
N ASN A 239 -6.47 21.75 -8.52
CA ASN A 239 -7.62 22.34 -7.83
C ASN A 239 -7.30 22.74 -6.38
N VAL A 240 -6.39 22.01 -5.72
CA VAL A 240 -5.94 22.32 -4.36
C VAL A 240 -5.35 23.74 -4.26
N GLY A 241 -4.67 24.22 -5.32
CA GLY A 241 -4.17 25.59 -5.39
C GLY A 241 -5.23 26.69 -5.35
N LYS A 242 -6.49 26.35 -5.67
CA LYS A 242 -7.64 27.26 -5.64
C LYS A 242 -8.41 27.18 -4.33
N TRP A 243 -8.15 26.17 -3.51
CA TRP A 243 -8.88 25.92 -2.26
C TRP A 243 -8.24 26.68 -1.10
N THR A 244 -9.06 27.15 -0.17
CA THR A 244 -8.56 27.59 1.13
C THR A 244 -8.11 26.37 1.97
N LYS A 245 -7.25 26.59 2.97
CA LYS A 245 -6.85 25.54 3.94
C LYS A 245 -8.08 24.83 4.53
N ALA A 246 -9.10 25.60 4.92
CA ALA A 246 -10.36 25.07 5.46
C ALA A 246 -11.14 24.21 4.46
N GLN A 247 -11.22 24.63 3.19
CA GLN A 247 -11.86 23.86 2.12
C GLN A 247 -11.13 22.55 1.82
N PHE A 248 -9.80 22.57 1.80
CA PHE A 248 -8.98 21.37 1.66
C PHE A 248 -9.22 20.39 2.81
N MET A 249 -9.14 20.86 4.05
CA MET A 249 -9.41 20.05 5.24
C MET A 249 -10.84 19.48 5.23
N HIS A 250 -11.84 20.29 4.85
CA HIS A 250 -13.22 19.83 4.72
C HIS A 250 -13.35 18.70 3.68
N THR A 251 -12.67 18.82 2.55
CA THR A 251 -12.66 17.79 1.50
C THR A 251 -12.08 16.48 2.02
N LEU A 252 -10.94 16.53 2.74
CA LEU A 252 -10.31 15.34 3.30
C LEU A 252 -11.09 14.74 4.49
N ARG A 253 -11.95 15.51 5.16
CA ARG A 253 -12.82 15.01 6.23
C ARG A 253 -14.12 14.38 5.73
N THR A 254 -14.66 14.88 4.61
CA THR A 254 -16.05 14.57 4.20
C THR A 254 -16.17 13.97 2.80
N GLY A 255 -15.11 14.00 2.02
CA GLY A 255 -15.14 13.67 0.60
C GLY A 255 -15.90 14.70 -0.26
N LYS A 256 -16.28 15.87 0.25
CA LYS A 256 -16.99 16.91 -0.53
C LYS A 256 -16.04 18.02 -0.94
N THR A 257 -15.88 18.23 -2.24
CA THR A 257 -15.04 19.32 -2.75
C THR A 257 -15.79 20.65 -2.76
N PRO A 258 -15.09 21.81 -2.79
CA PRO A 258 -15.70 23.13 -2.88
C PRO A 258 -16.57 23.32 -4.14
N GLU A 259 -16.28 22.59 -5.21
CA GLU A 259 -17.04 22.59 -6.45
C GLU A 259 -18.32 21.71 -6.38
N GLY A 260 -18.62 21.13 -5.22
CA GLY A 260 -19.80 20.28 -5.01
C GLY A 260 -19.63 18.82 -5.45
N LYS A 261 -18.42 18.39 -5.85
CA LYS A 261 -18.16 16.99 -6.19
C LYS A 261 -18.11 16.14 -4.92
N VAL A 262 -18.79 15.00 -4.93
CA VAL A 262 -18.68 13.98 -3.88
C VAL A 262 -17.70 12.89 -4.32
N LEU A 263 -16.63 12.73 -3.55
CA LEU A 263 -15.61 11.73 -3.76
C LEU A 263 -16.09 10.36 -3.27
N LYS A 264 -15.97 9.35 -4.14
CA LYS A 264 -16.14 7.95 -3.78
C LYS A 264 -14.94 7.50 -2.96
N ASN A 265 -15.16 6.84 -1.83
CA ASN A 265 -14.07 6.42 -0.93
C ASN A 265 -13.12 5.43 -1.62
N GLU A 266 -13.64 4.67 -2.59
CA GLU A 266 -12.90 3.68 -3.37
C GLU A 266 -11.92 4.34 -4.35
N ASN A 267 -12.19 5.58 -4.77
CA ASN A 267 -11.33 6.35 -5.68
C ASN A 267 -10.37 7.28 -4.93
N MET A 268 -10.79 7.75 -3.77
CA MET A 268 -9.99 8.60 -2.88
C MET A 268 -10.41 8.28 -1.44
N PRO A 269 -9.51 7.71 -0.61
CA PRO A 269 -9.86 7.13 0.69
C PRO A 269 -10.07 8.22 1.76
N TRP A 270 -11.09 9.06 1.58
CA TRP A 270 -11.34 10.19 2.47
C TRP A 270 -11.73 9.76 3.88
N LYS A 271 -12.27 8.55 4.09
CA LYS A 271 -12.54 8.02 5.44
C LYS A 271 -11.25 7.81 6.24
N MET A 272 -10.18 7.38 5.57
CA MET A 272 -8.85 7.31 6.16
C MET A 272 -8.32 8.72 6.41
N THR A 273 -8.41 9.62 5.43
CA THR A 273 -7.87 10.98 5.62
C THR A 273 -8.66 11.80 6.64
N ALA A 274 -9.92 11.45 6.92
CA ALA A 274 -10.70 12.07 7.98
C ALA A 274 -10.15 11.79 9.38
N GLN A 275 -9.30 10.76 9.54
CA GLN A 275 -8.64 10.42 10.81
C GLN A 275 -7.43 11.30 11.11
N TYR A 276 -6.90 12.05 10.13
CA TYR A 276 -5.84 13.02 10.40
C TYR A 276 -6.34 14.12 11.35
N THR A 277 -5.45 14.54 12.24
CA THR A 277 -5.63 15.72 13.09
C THR A 277 -5.63 16.99 12.24
N ASP A 278 -6.14 18.09 12.78
CA ASP A 278 -6.14 19.37 12.06
C ASP A 278 -4.74 19.84 11.68
N LYS A 279 -3.77 19.65 12.59
CA LYS A 279 -2.36 19.96 12.39
C LYS A 279 -1.74 19.17 11.23
N GLU A 280 -2.08 17.89 11.15
CA GLU A 280 -1.60 17.01 10.08
C GLU A 280 -2.21 17.41 8.72
N LEU A 281 -3.52 17.65 8.66
CA LEU A 281 -4.18 18.09 7.43
C LEU A 281 -3.66 19.46 6.98
N ALA A 282 -3.41 20.38 7.92
CA ALA A 282 -2.82 21.68 7.64
C ALA A 282 -1.39 21.55 7.08
N SER A 283 -0.59 20.64 7.64
CA SER A 283 0.76 20.35 7.14
C SER A 283 0.74 19.74 5.74
N ILE A 284 -0.18 18.79 5.47
CA ILE A 284 -0.36 18.21 4.13
C ILE A 284 -0.77 19.30 3.12
N TYR A 285 -1.68 20.20 3.50
CA TYR A 285 -2.06 21.35 2.67
C TYR A 285 -0.85 22.23 2.34
N GLU A 286 -0.03 22.59 3.33
CA GLU A 286 1.16 23.39 3.12
C GLU A 286 2.18 22.71 2.21
N TYR A 287 2.37 21.40 2.36
CA TYR A 287 3.20 20.63 1.44
C TYR A 287 2.65 20.65 0.01
N CYS A 288 1.34 20.42 -0.18
CA CYS A 288 0.70 20.48 -1.49
C CYS A 288 0.87 21.87 -2.15
N GLN A 289 0.73 22.95 -1.36
CA GLN A 289 0.93 24.33 -1.84
C GLN A 289 2.40 24.65 -2.17
N SER A 290 3.36 23.96 -1.56
CA SER A 290 4.78 24.13 -1.87
C SER A 290 5.17 23.52 -3.23
N LEU A 291 4.36 22.60 -3.77
CA LEU A 291 4.63 21.91 -5.03
C LEU A 291 4.03 22.66 -6.23
N GLN A 292 4.77 22.73 -7.33
CA GLN A 292 4.33 23.33 -8.60
C GLN A 292 3.71 22.26 -9.49
#